data_AF-A0A351DPU4-F1
#
_entry.id   AF-A0A351DPU4-F1
#
_cell.length_a   1.000
_cell.length_b   1.000
_cell.length_c   1.000
_cell.angle_alpha   90.00
_cell.angle_beta   90.00
_cell.angle_gamma   90.00
#
_symmetry.space_group_name_H-M   'P 1'
#
loop_
_entity.id
_entity.type
_entity.pdbx_description
1 polymer ?
#
loop_
_entity_poly.entity_id
_entity_poly.type
_entity_poly.pdbx_seq_one_letter_code
_entity_poly.pdbx_strand_id
1 'polypeptide(L)'
;ASYFSIHLLAGDQSALAWQFAKSDMDKTAGLEISQGPGGSPKIQGCLAYLECRHHALYDGGDHGILVGEVTHIEFSDQERDPLVYCKSALGPLPAIGT
;
A
#
# COMPACT_ATOMS: atom_id res chain seq x y z
N ALA A 1 -9.74 4.58 13.75
CA ALA A 1 -8.37 4.15 14.12
C ALA A 1 -7.47 5.38 14.14
N SER A 2 -6.49 5.46 15.04
CA SER A 2 -5.57 6.60 15.13
C SER A 2 -4.40 6.51 14.15
N TYR A 3 -4.07 5.28 13.71
CA TYR A 3 -3.01 4.99 12.75
C TYR A 3 -3.55 4.19 11.57
N PHE A 4 -2.93 4.36 10.41
CA PHE A 4 -3.21 3.60 9.19
C PHE A 4 -1.92 3.30 8.42
N SER A 5 -1.99 2.29 7.57
CA SER A 5 -0.84 1.77 6.83
C SER A 5 -0.93 2.10 5.35
N ILE A 6 0.19 2.48 4.75
CA ILE A 6 0.37 2.56 3.30
C ILE A 6 1.40 1.50 2.91
N HIS A 7 1.04 0.64 1.95
CA HIS A 7 1.93 -0.38 1.42
C HIS A 7 2.25 -0.03 -0.03
N LEU A 8 3.54 0.19 -0.34
CA LEU A 8 4.01 0.34 -1.71
C LEU A 8 4.33 -1.05 -2.25
N LEU A 9 3.67 -1.45 -3.35
CA LEU A 9 3.78 -2.80 -3.89
C LEU A 9 4.91 -2.91 -4.92
N ALA A 10 5.53 -4.09 -4.99
CA ALA A 10 6.49 -4.47 -6.03
C ALA A 10 5.77 -4.97 -7.29
N GLY A 11 6.45 -4.90 -8.45
CA GLY A 11 5.89 -5.16 -9.77
C GLY A 11 5.30 -6.57 -9.98
N ASP A 12 5.73 -7.53 -9.19
CA ASP A 12 5.21 -8.91 -9.16
C ASP A 12 3.96 -9.08 -8.27
N GLN A 13 3.54 -8.04 -7.54
CA GLN A 13 2.43 -8.09 -6.56
C GLN A 13 1.07 -7.64 -7.13
N SER A 14 0.84 -7.82 -8.43
CA SER A 14 -0.44 -7.48 -9.08
C SER A 14 -1.63 -8.24 -8.48
N ALA A 15 -1.42 -9.49 -8.05
CA ALA A 15 -2.47 -10.30 -7.42
C ALA A 15 -2.94 -9.68 -6.09
N LEU A 16 -2.01 -9.20 -5.27
CA LEU A 16 -2.30 -8.53 -4.01
C LEU A 16 -3.07 -7.22 -4.22
N ALA A 17 -2.68 -6.42 -5.21
CA ALA A 17 -3.40 -5.20 -5.57
C ALA A 17 -4.87 -5.50 -5.95
N TRP A 18 -5.09 -6.52 -6.78
CA TRP A 18 -6.45 -6.92 -7.18
C TRP A 18 -7.28 -7.48 -6.03
N GLN A 19 -6.68 -8.22 -5.10
CA GLN A 19 -7.35 -8.71 -3.90
C GLN A 19 -7.92 -7.55 -3.07
N PHE A 20 -7.18 -6.45 -2.90
CA PHE A 20 -7.66 -5.28 -2.16
C PHE A 20 -8.64 -4.38 -2.94
N ALA A 21 -8.65 -4.45 -4.27
CA ALA A 21 -9.56 -3.69 -5.12
C ALA A 21 -10.97 -4.31 -5.22
N LYS A 22 -11.10 -5.63 -5.05
CA LYS A 22 -12.40 -6.33 -5.13
C LYS A 22 -13.23 -6.13 -3.86
N SER A 23 -14.55 -6.01 -4.01
CA SER A 23 -15.48 -5.71 -2.92
C SER A 23 -16.08 -6.94 -2.22
N ASP A 24 -16.06 -8.13 -2.84
CA ASP A 24 -16.82 -9.31 -2.35
C ASP A 24 -15.99 -10.40 -1.67
N MET A 25 -14.71 -10.13 -1.37
CA MET A 25 -13.81 -11.14 -0.81
C MET A 25 -13.14 -10.68 0.48
N ASP A 26 -12.72 -11.64 1.28
CA ASP A 26 -11.80 -11.40 2.39
C ASP A 26 -10.43 -10.96 1.85
N LYS A 27 -10.18 -9.65 1.93
CA LYS A 27 -8.95 -9.01 1.46
C LYS A 27 -7.70 -9.46 2.23
N THR A 28 -7.87 -10.08 3.39
CA THR A 28 -6.78 -10.53 4.26
C THR A 28 -6.50 -12.02 4.16
N ALA A 29 -7.36 -12.77 3.45
CA ALA A 29 -7.18 -14.21 3.26
C ALA A 29 -5.82 -14.54 2.65
N GLY A 30 -5.07 -15.41 3.32
CA GLY A 30 -3.75 -15.88 2.87
C GLY A 30 -2.61 -14.88 3.05
N LEU A 31 -2.83 -13.76 3.74
CA LEU A 31 -1.78 -12.76 3.99
C LEU A 31 -1.16 -12.93 5.38
N GLU A 32 0.16 -12.81 5.45
CA GLU A 32 0.87 -12.62 6.70
C GLU A 32 0.78 -11.14 7.12
N ILE A 33 -0.03 -10.88 8.14
CA ILE A 33 -0.27 -9.53 8.68
C ILE A 33 0.30 -9.45 10.09
N SER A 34 1.26 -8.56 10.28
CA SER A 34 1.76 -8.15 11.60
C SER A 34 1.25 -6.76 11.96
N GLN A 35 1.72 -6.18 13.06
CA GLN A 35 1.38 -4.83 13.48
C GLN A 35 2.61 -3.92 13.42
N GLY A 36 2.39 -2.68 12.96
CA GLY A 36 3.35 -1.59 13.11
C GLY A 36 3.42 -1.07 14.54
N PRO A 37 4.36 -0.14 14.83
CA PRO A 37 4.55 0.45 16.16
C PRO A 37 3.30 1.05 16.80
N GLY A 38 2.43 1.67 16.01
CA GLY A 38 1.14 2.26 16.40
C GLY A 38 -0.04 1.29 16.29
N GLY A 39 0.21 0.01 16.01
CA GLY A 39 -0.81 -1.04 15.92
C GLY A 39 -1.50 -1.14 14.56
N SER A 40 -1.05 -0.40 13.53
CA SER A 40 -1.63 -0.49 12.20
C SER A 40 -1.23 -1.81 11.50
N PRO A 41 -2.08 -2.39 10.64
CA PRO A 41 -1.78 -3.68 10.00
C PRO A 41 -0.62 -3.57 9.01
N LYS A 42 0.34 -4.48 9.08
CA LYS A 42 1.51 -4.53 8.20
C LYS A 42 1.53 -5.84 7.39
N ILE A 43 1.29 -5.72 6.09
CA ILE A 43 1.43 -6.81 5.11
C ILE A 43 2.92 -6.98 4.80
N GLN A 44 3.42 -8.21 4.92
CA GLN A 44 4.83 -8.49 4.64
C GLN A 44 5.16 -8.49 3.14
N GLY A 45 6.43 -8.28 2.80
CA GLY A 45 6.95 -8.47 1.44
C GLY A 45 6.64 -7.36 0.44
N CYS A 46 5.99 -6.27 0.85
CA CYS A 46 5.83 -5.06 0.04
C CYS A 46 7.18 -4.36 -0.21
N LEU A 47 7.27 -3.48 -1.21
CA LEU A 47 8.47 -2.68 -1.49
C LEU A 47 8.78 -1.73 -0.33
N ALA A 48 7.73 -1.13 0.24
CA ALA A 48 7.81 -0.35 1.47
C ALA A 48 6.50 -0.38 2.23
N TYR A 49 6.61 -0.14 3.53
CA TYR A 49 5.50 0.06 4.46
C TYR A 49 5.68 1.40 5.17
N LEU A 50 4.61 2.20 5.21
CA LEU A 50 4.56 3.43 5.97
C LEU A 50 3.44 3.33 7.00
N GLU A 51 3.76 3.58 8.27
CA GLU A 51 2.74 3.82 9.30
C GLU A 51 2.49 5.32 9.41
N CYS A 52 1.23 5.70 9.33
CA CYS A 52 0.79 7.09 9.38
C CYS A 52 -0.15 7.30 10.55
N ARG A 53 0.06 8.36 11.33
CA ARG A 53 -0.94 8.90 12.26
C ARG A 53 -1.95 9.73 11.47
N HIS A 54 -3.24 9.55 11.73
CA HIS A 54 -4.29 10.37 11.12
C HIS A 54 -4.11 11.85 11.48
N HIS A 55 -3.93 12.72 10.49
CA HIS A 55 -3.71 14.15 10.68
C HIS A 55 -4.97 14.96 10.36
N ALA A 56 -5.54 14.78 9.16
CA ALA A 56 -6.74 15.50 8.73
C ALA A 56 -7.51 14.73 7.67
N LEU A 57 -8.81 15.00 7.55
CA LEU A 57 -9.67 14.51 6.47
C LEU A 57 -10.38 15.71 5.84
N TYR A 58 -10.17 15.93 4.55
CA TYR A 58 -10.83 16.98 3.79
C TYR A 58 -11.88 16.39 2.85
N ASP A 59 -12.95 17.14 2.61
CA ASP A 59 -13.95 16.80 1.59
C ASP A 59 -13.35 16.94 0.18
N GLY A 60 -13.62 15.95 -0.67
CA GLY A 60 -13.24 15.89 -2.08
C GLY A 60 -14.41 15.56 -3.01
N GLY A 61 -15.65 15.73 -2.55
CA GLY A 61 -16.88 15.43 -3.31
C GLY A 61 -17.38 14.01 -3.05
N ASP A 62 -17.11 13.08 -3.97
CA ASP A 62 -17.45 11.66 -3.81
C ASP A 62 -16.36 10.86 -3.06
N HIS A 63 -15.23 11.50 -2.72
CA HIS A 63 -14.12 10.95 -1.96
C HIS A 63 -13.66 11.91 -0.86
N GLY A 64 -12.91 11.38 0.10
CA GLY A 64 -12.19 12.18 1.09
C GLY A 64 -10.68 12.21 0.80
N ILE A 65 -10.04 13.35 1.03
CA ILE A 65 -8.58 13.48 1.02
C ILE A 65 -8.08 13.27 2.45
N LEU A 66 -7.55 12.07 2.71
CA LEU A 66 -6.95 11.71 3.99
C LEU A 66 -5.47 12.16 4.03
N VAL A 67 -5.13 13.03 4.97
CA VAL A 67 -3.75 13.43 5.26
C VAL A 67 -3.26 12.65 6.49
N GLY A 68 -2.11 11.99 6.33
CA GLY A 68 -1.42 11.28 7.41
C GLY A 68 -0.03 11.83 7.66
N GLU A 69 0.36 11.89 8.93
CA GLU A 69 1.73 12.14 9.35
C GLU A 69 2.49 10.81 9.39
N VAL A 70 3.55 10.67 8.60
CA VAL A 70 4.37 9.46 8.58
C VAL A 70 5.16 9.37 9.88
N THR A 71 4.91 8.33 10.68
CA THR A 71 5.57 8.10 11.97
C THR A 71 6.59 6.96 11.94
N HIS A 72 6.50 6.07 10.95
CA HIS A 72 7.43 4.96 10.77
C HIS A 72 7.49 4.55 9.29
N ILE A 73 8.67 4.14 8.82
CA ILE A 73 8.89 3.65 7.45
C ILE A 73 9.75 2.38 7.52
N GLU A 74 9.37 1.37 6.76
CA GLU A 74 10.18 0.17 6.50
C GLU A 74 10.33 -0.02 4.99
N PHE A 75 11.54 -0.34 4.55
CA PHE A 75 11.85 -0.69 3.17
C PHE A 75 12.13 -2.18 3.07
N SER A 76 11.87 -2.76 1.90
CA SER A 76 12.34 -4.10 1.59
C SER A 76 13.86 -4.10 1.38
N ASP A 77 14.54 -5.12 1.89
CA ASP A 77 15.97 -5.36 1.60
C ASP A 77 16.21 -5.86 0.17
N GLN A 78 15.15 -6.18 -0.58
CA GLN A 78 15.23 -6.65 -1.95
C GLN A 78 15.01 -5.51 -2.94
N GLU A 79 15.95 -5.37 -3.89
CA GLU A 79 15.80 -4.48 -5.03
C GLU A 79 14.76 -5.06 -6.01
N ARG A 80 13.61 -4.39 -6.11
CA ARG A 80 12.49 -4.76 -6.97
C ARG A 80 11.85 -3.51 -7.56
N ASP A 81 11.41 -3.59 -8.80
CA ASP A 81 10.68 -2.49 -9.44
C ASP A 81 9.31 -2.28 -8.76
N PRO A 82 8.82 -1.04 -8.62
CA PRO A 82 7.50 -0.78 -8.07
C PRO A 82 6.39 -1.23 -9.03
N LEU A 83 5.23 -1.56 -8.46
CA LEU A 83 4.01 -1.80 -9.21
C LEU A 83 3.42 -0.49 -9.72
N VAL A 84 3.07 -0.46 -11.00
CA VAL A 84 2.44 0.68 -11.66
C VAL A 84 1.07 0.27 -12.20
N TYR A 85 0.08 1.14 -11.99
CA TYR A 85 -1.20 1.08 -12.67
C TYR A 85 -1.26 2.13 -13.76
N CYS A 86 -1.41 1.72 -15.02
CA CYS A 86 -1.51 2.62 -16.17
C CYS A 86 -2.38 2.00 -17.26
N LYS A 87 -3.28 2.79 -17.87
CA LYS A 87 -4.20 2.33 -18.93
C LYS A 87 -4.97 1.06 -18.54
N SER A 88 -5.46 1.03 -17.30
CA SER A 88 -6.20 -0.11 -16.75
C SER A 88 -5.41 -1.42 -16.61
N ALA A 89 -4.08 -1.38 -16.72
CA ALA A 89 -3.20 -2.52 -16.52
C ALA A 89 -2.27 -2.30 -15.32
N LEU A 90 -1.98 -3.39 -14.61
CA LEU A 90 -0.94 -3.45 -13.58
C LEU A 90 0.32 -4.11 -14.17
N GLY A 91 1.49 -3.57 -13.83
CA GLY A 91 2.78 -4.16 -14.20
C GLY A 91 3.94 -3.48 -13.49
N PRO A 92 5.16 -4.03 -13.60
CA PRO A 92 6.36 -3.38 -13.07
C PRO A 92 6.60 -2.03 -13.76
N LEU A 93 7.25 -1.10 -13.05
CA LEU A 93 7.75 0.14 -13.63
C LEU A 93 8.59 -0.18 -14.87
N PRO A 94 8.22 0.32 -16.07
CA PRO A 94 9.03 0.09 -17.25
C PRO A 94 10.38 0.77 -17.11
N ALA A 95 11.42 0.17 -17.69
CA ALA A 95 12.73 0.80 -17.78
C ALA A 95 12.58 2.17 -18.44
N ILE A 96 13.01 3.22 -17.75
CA ILE A 96 13.07 4.56 -18.31
C ILE A 96 14.31 4.55 -19.21
N GLY A 97 14.11 4.69 -20.52
CA GLY A 97 15.18 4.57 -21.51
C GLY A 97 16.38 5.47 -21.19
N THR A 98 17.57 4.89 -21.33
CA THR A 98 18.85 5.57 -21.52
C THR A 98 19.02 5.99 -22.97
#